data_AF-A0A831XIA7-F1
#
_entry.id   AF-A0A831XIA7-F1
#
_cell.length_a   1.000
_cell.length_b   1.000
_cell.length_c   1.000
_cell.angle_alpha   90.00
_cell.angle_beta   90.00
_cell.angle_gamma   90.00
#
_symmetry.space_group_name_H-M   'P 1'
#
loop_
_entity.id
_entity.type
_entity.pdbx_description
1 polymer ?
#
loop_
_entity_poly.entity_id
_entity_poly.type
_entity_poly.pdbx_seq_one_letter_code
_entity_poly.pdbx_strand_id
1 'polypeptide(L)'
;MIVDLHRFLAAEAPYWSELETMIEGLDRRVEHSLAVDEVKRLHYLYERASADLARLRQLPSEPRARVRLEALVARAYAEIHETRGRARGLAPLRWFLTTLPQTFRRHVRAFQLALAFTLVGACFGALVLYVDPEAKRVLLPYTHLG
;
A
#
# COMPACT_ATOMS: atom_id res chain seq x y z
N MET A 1 36.28 -11.02 25.47
CA MET A 1 35.31 -10.11 24.82
C MET A 1 33.85 -10.48 25.12
N ILE A 2 33.54 -11.10 26.27
CA ILE A 2 32.16 -11.47 26.68
C ILE A 2 31.55 -10.41 27.62
N VAL A 3 32.41 -9.72 28.38
CA VAL A 3 32.01 -8.67 29.33
C VAL A 3 31.42 -7.44 28.62
N ASP A 4 31.91 -7.11 27.42
CA ASP A 4 31.42 -5.96 26.66
C ASP A 4 30.01 -6.16 26.12
N LEU A 5 29.65 -7.39 25.72
CA LEU A 5 28.31 -7.66 25.18
C LEU A 5 27.24 -7.55 26.26
N HIS A 6 27.43 -8.18 27.42
CA HIS A 6 26.46 -8.08 28.50
C HIS A 6 26.30 -6.64 29.01
N ARG A 7 27.40 -5.90 29.12
CA ARG A 7 27.38 -4.48 29.49
C ARG A 7 26.67 -3.62 28.43
N PHE A 8 26.92 -3.89 27.16
CA PHE A 8 26.24 -3.24 26.04
C PHE A 8 24.73 -3.53 26.07
N LEU A 9 24.33 -4.79 26.19
CA LEU A 9 22.92 -5.18 26.29
C LEU A 9 22.22 -4.53 27.48
N ALA A 10 22.88 -4.48 28.65
CA ALA A 10 22.33 -3.83 29.84
C ALA A 10 22.21 -2.30 29.67
N ALA A 11 23.14 -1.67 28.95
CA ALA A 11 23.12 -0.24 28.68
C ALA A 11 22.05 0.15 27.63
N GLU A 12 21.81 -0.70 26.64
CA GLU A 12 20.89 -0.42 25.53
C GLU A 12 19.45 -0.90 25.79
N ALA A 13 19.26 -1.90 26.67
CA ALA A 13 17.94 -2.38 27.10
C ALA A 13 16.91 -1.30 27.46
N PRO A 14 17.23 -0.24 28.25
CA PRO A 14 16.25 0.79 28.57
C PRO A 14 15.78 1.56 27.33
N TYR A 15 16.66 1.88 26.39
CA TYR A 15 16.30 2.59 25.16
C TYR A 15 15.41 1.75 24.24
N TRP A 16 15.66 0.45 24.17
CA TRP A 16 14.81 -0.46 23.42
C TRP A 16 13.41 -0.57 24.03
N SER A 17 13.31 -0.64 25.36
CA SER A 17 12.02 -0.66 26.05
C SER A 17 11.25 0.66 25.88
N GLU A 18 11.95 1.78 25.84
CA GLU A 18 11.36 3.09 25.59
C GLU A 18 10.77 3.18 24.18
N LEU A 19 11.52 2.71 23.17
CA LEU A 19 11.06 2.64 21.78
C LEU A 19 9.82 1.75 21.65
N GLU A 20 9.84 0.57 22.28
CA GLU A 20 8.72 -0.36 22.29
C GLU A 20 7.45 0.28 22.87
N THR A 21 7.58 0.92 24.03
CA THR A 21 6.48 1.63 24.70
C THR A 21 5.93 2.78 23.84
N MET A 22 6.81 3.54 23.19
CA MET A 22 6.40 4.62 22.29
C MET A 22 5.58 4.09 21.10
N ILE A 23 6.03 2.99 20.48
CA ILE A 23 5.33 2.39 19.34
C ILE A 23 3.99 1.78 19.78
N GLU A 24 3.91 1.11 20.93
CA GLU A 24 2.62 0.60 21.45
C GLU A 24 1.64 1.72 21.78
N GLY A 25 2.14 2.86 22.23
CA GLY A 25 1.35 4.07 22.44
C GLY A 25 0.76 4.62 21.14
N LEU A 26 1.43 4.44 20.01
CA LEU A 26 0.96 4.87 18.69
C LEU A 26 -0.17 3.98 18.18
N ASP A 27 -0.04 2.67 18.32
CA ASP A 27 -1.09 1.70 17.94
C ASP A 27 -2.43 1.97 18.66
N ARG A 28 -2.37 2.49 19.89
CA ARG A 28 -3.55 2.77 20.73
C ARG A 28 -4.21 4.12 20.47
N ARG A 29 -3.54 5.06 19.81
CA ARG A 29 -4.09 6.41 19.58
C ARG A 29 -5.01 6.42 18.36
N VAL A 30 -6.23 6.93 18.57
CA VAL A 30 -7.20 7.15 17.47
C VAL A 30 -6.77 8.34 16.61
N GLU A 31 -6.15 9.34 17.24
CA GLU A 31 -5.55 10.52 16.62
C GLU A 31 -4.03 10.31 16.43
N HIS A 32 -3.62 10.19 15.17
CA HIS A 32 -2.25 9.89 14.75
C HIS A 32 -1.30 11.09 14.76
N SER A 33 -1.61 12.12 15.56
CA SER A 33 -0.79 13.34 15.63
C SER A 33 0.19 13.23 16.80
N LEU A 34 1.42 12.80 16.51
CA LEU A 34 2.53 12.94 17.43
C LEU A 34 2.92 14.42 17.57
N ALA A 35 3.23 14.86 18.79
CA ALA A 35 3.90 16.14 18.97
C ALA A 35 5.29 16.11 18.31
N VAL A 36 5.78 17.25 17.83
CA VAL A 36 7.08 17.34 17.15
C VAL A 36 8.22 16.77 17.98
N ASP A 37 8.17 16.95 19.31
CA ASP A 37 9.20 16.43 20.21
C ASP A 37 9.11 14.91 20.39
N GLU A 38 7.89 14.33 20.38
CA GLU A 38 7.68 12.88 20.39
C GLU A 38 8.20 12.26 19.08
N VAL A 39 7.99 12.90 17.92
CA VAL A 39 8.53 12.44 16.63
C VAL A 39 10.06 12.42 16.64
N LYS A 40 10.69 13.49 17.14
CA LYS A 40 12.16 13.57 17.26
C LYS A 40 12.70 12.47 18.17
N ARG A 41 12.04 12.23 19.31
CA ARG A 41 12.45 11.19 20.26
C ARG A 41 12.32 9.80 19.65
N LEU A 42 11.21 9.52 18.97
CA LEU A 42 10.98 8.27 18.25
C LEU A 42 12.07 8.03 17.19
N HIS A 43 12.38 9.05 16.38
CA HIS A 43 13.41 8.97 15.35
C HIS A 43 14.80 8.69 15.93
N TYR A 44 15.17 9.39 17.01
CA TYR A 44 16.43 9.16 17.71
C TYR A 44 16.56 7.72 18.22
N LEU A 45 15.52 7.19 18.87
CA LEU A 45 15.52 5.83 19.40
C LEU A 45 15.59 4.79 18.28
N TYR A 46 14.91 5.04 17.16
CA TYR A 46 14.98 4.20 15.96
C TYR A 46 16.39 4.13 15.37
N GLU A 47 17.06 5.27 15.20
CA GLU A 47 18.45 5.31 14.69
C GLU A 47 19.39 4.55 15.62
N ARG A 48 19.26 4.75 16.93
CA ARG A 48 20.06 4.06 17.94
C ARG A 48 19.87 2.55 17.90
N ALA A 49 18.62 2.08 17.91
CA ALA A 49 18.30 0.65 17.83
C ALA A 49 18.81 0.03 16.51
N SER A 50 18.77 0.77 15.40
CA SER A 50 19.31 0.33 14.11
C SER A 50 20.84 0.17 14.14
N ALA A 51 21.55 1.10 14.79
CA ALA A 51 22.98 1.01 15.00
C ALA A 51 23.36 -0.17 15.91
N ASP A 52 22.59 -0.41 16.96
CA ASP A 52 22.76 -1.55 17.86
C ASP A 52 22.56 -2.87 17.16
N LEU A 53 21.55 -2.96 16.29
CA LEU A 53 21.32 -4.13 15.45
C LEU A 53 22.49 -4.38 14.51
N ALA A 54 23.06 -3.34 13.89
CA ALA A 54 24.23 -3.46 13.04
C ALA A 54 25.45 -4.00 13.80
N ARG A 55 25.65 -3.57 15.05
CA ARG A 55 26.70 -4.11 15.94
C ARG A 55 26.42 -5.56 16.31
N LEU A 56 25.20 -5.91 16.72
CA LEU A 56 24.82 -7.27 17.08
C LEU A 56 24.91 -8.25 15.90
N ARG A 57 24.68 -7.79 14.66
CA ARG A 57 24.87 -8.63 13.45
C ARG A 57 26.30 -9.12 13.26
N GLN A 58 27.29 -8.40 13.79
CA GLN A 58 28.71 -8.77 13.71
C GLN A 58 29.13 -9.76 14.81
N LEU A 59 28.27 -9.97 15.82
CA LEU A 59 28.54 -10.80 16.98
C LEU A 59 27.73 -12.11 16.91
N PRO A 60 28.36 -13.29 16.74
CA PRO A 60 27.65 -14.56 16.62
C PRO A 60 27.00 -15.06 17.92
N SER A 61 27.18 -14.37 19.06
CA SER A 61 26.93 -14.91 20.40
C SER A 61 25.51 -14.76 20.95
N GLU A 62 24.61 -13.95 20.36
CA GLU A 62 23.28 -13.69 20.92
C GLU A 62 22.16 -13.59 19.84
N PRO A 63 21.71 -14.74 19.29
CA PRO A 63 20.67 -14.75 18.27
C PRO A 63 19.31 -14.24 18.78
N ARG A 64 19.00 -14.41 20.08
CA ARG A 64 17.71 -13.96 20.66
C ARG A 64 17.60 -12.44 20.73
N ALA A 65 18.63 -11.78 21.26
CA ALA A 65 18.66 -10.32 21.35
C ALA A 65 18.58 -9.68 19.96
N ARG A 66 19.29 -10.28 18.99
CA ARG A 66 19.24 -9.87 17.59
C ARG A 66 17.84 -9.97 17.00
N VAL A 67 17.19 -11.14 17.09
CA VAL A 67 15.82 -11.34 16.54
C VAL A 67 14.83 -10.36 17.17
N ARG A 68 14.91 -10.13 18.49
CA ARG A 68 14.05 -9.16 19.16
C ARG A 68 14.27 -7.75 18.62
N LEU A 69 15.53 -7.34 18.46
CA LEU A 69 15.87 -6.00 17.98
C LEU A 69 15.52 -5.82 16.50
N GLU A 70 15.69 -6.85 15.66
CA GLU A 70 15.22 -6.87 14.26
C GLU A 70 13.72 -6.61 14.19
N ALA A 71 12.92 -7.31 15.00
CA ALA A 71 11.48 -7.12 15.06
C ALA A 71 11.10 -5.69 15.50
N LEU A 72 11.78 -5.17 16.53
CA LEU A 72 11.54 -3.82 17.04
C LEU A 72 11.85 -2.74 16.00
N VAL A 73 13.01 -2.83 15.33
CA VAL A 73 13.44 -1.90 14.27
C VAL A 73 12.49 -1.96 13.07
N ALA A 74 12.05 -3.17 12.68
CA ALA A 74 11.07 -3.34 11.61
C ALA A 74 9.73 -2.68 11.94
N ARG A 75 9.24 -2.83 13.18
CA ARG A 75 7.98 -2.20 13.64
C ARG A 75 8.12 -0.68 13.68
N ALA A 76 9.23 -0.16 14.18
CA ALA A 76 9.52 1.27 14.19
C ALA A 76 9.61 1.86 12.77
N TYR A 77 10.27 1.16 11.84
CA TYR A 77 10.37 1.58 10.45
C TYR A 77 8.99 1.67 9.78
N ALA A 78 8.15 0.65 9.99
CA ALA A 78 6.77 0.65 9.52
C ALA A 78 6.01 1.84 10.09
N GLU A 79 6.11 2.14 11.38
CA GLU A 79 5.39 3.25 11.99
C GLU A 79 5.82 4.63 11.45
N ILE A 80 7.14 4.86 11.31
CA ILE A 80 7.71 6.11 10.81
C ILE A 80 7.41 6.34 9.32
N HIS A 81 7.42 5.28 8.51
CA HIS A 81 7.24 5.39 7.05
C HIS A 81 5.78 5.19 6.62
N GLU A 82 4.97 4.45 7.40
CA GLU A 82 3.55 4.25 7.10
C GLU A 82 2.61 5.29 7.71
N THR A 83 3.11 6.29 8.44
CA THR A 83 2.32 7.47 8.86
C THR A 83 1.79 8.30 7.68
N ARG A 84 2.09 7.92 6.43
CA ARG A 84 1.47 8.48 5.21
C ARG A 84 0.46 7.59 4.51
N GLY A 85 0.20 6.37 4.99
CA GLY A 85 -0.50 5.40 4.16
C GLY A 85 -1.09 4.19 4.83
N ARG A 86 -1.18 4.12 6.17
CA ARG A 86 -1.96 3.04 6.80
C ARG A 86 -3.45 3.31 6.62
N ALA A 87 -3.92 2.93 5.43
CA ALA A 87 -5.26 2.43 5.20
C ALA A 87 -5.59 1.47 6.34
N ARG A 88 -6.25 1.99 7.37
CA ARG A 88 -6.81 1.21 8.48
C ARG A 88 -7.68 0.12 7.86
N GLY A 89 -7.19 -1.11 7.99
CA GLY A 89 -7.86 -2.31 7.51
C GLY A 89 -7.73 -2.50 6.00
N LEU A 90 -7.58 -3.75 5.61
CA LEU A 90 -8.02 -4.21 4.31
C LEU A 90 -9.49 -3.74 4.14
N ALA A 91 -9.68 -2.61 3.48
CA ALA A 91 -10.98 -2.11 3.07
C ALA A 91 -11.09 -2.31 1.55
N PRO A 92 -11.09 -3.56 1.04
CA PRO A 92 -11.12 -3.83 -0.40
C PRO A 92 -12.32 -3.15 -1.05
N LEU A 93 -13.48 -3.11 -0.37
CA LEU A 93 -14.65 -2.38 -0.87
C LEU A 93 -14.45 -0.87 -0.91
N ARG A 94 -13.80 -0.26 0.09
CA ARG A 94 -13.60 1.19 0.10
C ARG A 94 -12.57 1.59 -0.96
N TRP A 95 -11.48 0.84 -1.09
CA TRP A 95 -10.52 1.00 -2.19
C TRP A 95 -11.18 0.82 -3.57
N PHE A 96 -12.06 -0.18 -3.71
CA PHE A 96 -12.82 -0.42 -4.94
C PHE A 96 -13.85 0.68 -5.24
N LEU A 97 -14.48 1.26 -4.22
CA LEU A 97 -15.53 2.26 -4.38
C LEU A 97 -15.02 3.71 -4.39
N THR A 98 -13.79 3.99 -3.93
CA THR A 98 -13.24 5.36 -3.95
C THR A 98 -12.00 5.49 -4.83
N THR A 99 -11.04 4.57 -4.73
CA THR A 99 -9.76 4.68 -5.45
C THR A 99 -9.91 4.28 -6.92
N LEU A 100 -10.72 3.26 -7.19
CA LEU A 100 -11.03 2.78 -8.53
C LEU A 100 -11.82 3.78 -9.39
N PRO A 101 -12.94 4.38 -8.93
CA PRO A 101 -13.68 5.37 -9.74
C PRO A 101 -12.93 6.70 -9.88
N GLN A 102 -12.08 7.09 -8.93
CA GLN A 102 -11.22 8.27 -9.07
C GLN A 102 -10.14 8.06 -10.15
N THR A 103 -9.61 6.84 -10.29
CA THR A 103 -8.64 6.49 -11.35
C THR A 103 -9.33 6.33 -12.70
N PHE A 104 -10.52 5.72 -12.72
CA PHE A 104 -11.34 5.57 -13.93
C PHE A 104 -11.77 6.92 -14.50
N ARG A 105 -12.24 7.85 -13.65
CA ARG A 105 -12.59 9.23 -14.06
C ARG A 105 -11.44 10.01 -14.69
N ARG A 106 -10.19 9.68 -14.38
CA ARG A 106 -9.01 10.33 -14.96
C ARG A 106 -8.79 9.93 -16.43
N HIS A 107 -9.36 8.81 -16.88
CA HIS A 107 -9.25 8.28 -18.25
C HIS A 107 -10.59 8.14 -18.99
N VAL A 108 -11.70 8.59 -18.39
CA VAL A 108 -13.05 8.57 -19.00
C VAL A 108 -13.09 9.24 -20.38
N ARG A 109 -12.24 10.25 -20.64
CA ARG A 109 -12.19 10.93 -21.94
C ARG A 109 -11.78 10.01 -23.09
N ALA A 110 -10.81 9.12 -22.87
CA ALA A 110 -10.39 8.16 -23.89
C ALA A 110 -11.46 7.07 -24.10
N PHE A 111 -12.09 6.63 -23.02
CA PHE A 111 -13.20 5.67 -23.09
C PHE A 111 -14.44 6.23 -23.81
N GLN A 112 -14.79 7.50 -23.55
CA GLN A 112 -15.86 8.20 -24.27
C GLN A 112 -15.58 8.33 -25.76
N LEU A 113 -14.32 8.57 -26.13
CA LEU A 113 -13.91 8.67 -27.53
C LEU A 113 -14.04 7.33 -28.26
N ALA A 114 -13.58 6.24 -27.63
CA ALA A 114 -13.75 4.89 -28.16
C ALA A 114 -15.24 4.52 -28.27
N LEU A 115 -16.04 4.79 -27.24
CA LEU A 115 -17.48 4.54 -27.24
C LEU A 115 -18.21 5.34 -28.33
N ALA A 116 -17.83 6.59 -28.54
CA ALA A 116 -18.38 7.41 -29.61
C ALA A 116 -18.07 6.81 -30.99
N PHE A 117 -16.83 6.37 -31.24
CA PHE A 117 -16.49 5.69 -32.49
C PHE A 117 -17.27 4.39 -32.69
N THR A 118 -17.43 3.58 -31.64
CA THR A 118 -18.23 2.35 -31.71
C THR A 118 -19.70 2.64 -32.01
N LEU A 119 -20.30 3.65 -31.37
CA LEU A 119 -21.68 4.05 -31.62
C LEU A 119 -21.88 4.60 -33.03
N VAL A 120 -20.94 5.40 -33.53
CA VAL A 120 -20.97 5.88 -34.91
C VAL A 120 -20.93 4.72 -35.89
N GLY A 121 -20.05 3.73 -35.67
CA GLY A 121 -20.00 2.52 -36.50
C GLY A 121 -21.28 1.68 -36.43
N ALA A 122 -21.85 1.51 -35.22
CA ALA A 122 -23.09 0.77 -35.02
C ALA A 122 -24.30 1.46 -35.67
N CYS A 123 -24.43 2.78 -35.51
CA CYS A 123 -25.47 3.57 -36.17
C CYS A 123 -25.31 3.56 -37.69
N PHE A 124 -24.08 3.64 -38.20
CA PHE A 124 -23.83 3.54 -39.64
C PHE A 124 -24.23 2.17 -40.18
N GLY A 125 -23.84 1.08 -39.51
CA GLY A 125 -24.27 -0.29 -39.88
C GLY A 125 -25.79 -0.47 -39.82
N ALA A 126 -26.45 0.05 -38.78
CA ALA A 126 -27.91 -0.01 -38.66
C ALA A 126 -28.63 0.81 -39.74
N LEU A 127 -28.10 1.99 -40.09
CA LEU A 127 -28.66 2.85 -41.12
C LEU A 127 -28.47 2.25 -42.52
N VAL A 128 -27.30 1.66 -42.80
CA VAL A 128 -27.05 0.91 -44.05
C VAL A 128 -28.02 -0.26 -44.18
N LEU A 129 -28.28 -0.99 -43.09
CA LEU A 129 -29.24 -2.10 -43.08
C LEU A 129 -30.70 -1.63 -43.27
N TYR A 130 -31.02 -0.41 -42.82
CA TYR A 130 -32.36 0.18 -42.96
C TYR A 130 -32.61 0.77 -44.34
N VAL A 131 -31.60 1.42 -44.94
CA VAL A 131 -31.69 2.10 -46.24
C VAL A 131 -31.56 1.12 -47.41
N ASP A 132 -30.84 0.01 -47.25
CA ASP A 132 -30.59 -0.94 -48.33
C ASP A 132 -31.02 -2.39 -47.97
N PRO A 133 -32.29 -2.78 -48.23
CA PRO A 133 -32.79 -4.12 -47.96
C PRO A 133 -32.10 -5.23 -48.78
N GLU A 134 -31.42 -4.89 -49.88
CA GLU A 134 -30.67 -5.86 -50.70
C GLU A 134 -29.33 -6.29 -50.06
N ALA A 135 -28.75 -5.47 -49.17
CA ALA A 135 -27.56 -5.85 -48.39
C ALA A 135 -27.83 -7.01 -47.41
N LYS A 136 -29.11 -7.18 -47.03
CA LYS A 136 -29.58 -8.27 -46.17
C LYS A 136 -29.40 -9.65 -46.81
N ARG A 137 -29.45 -9.75 -48.15
CA ARG A 137 -29.28 -11.01 -48.90
C ARG A 137 -27.84 -11.50 -48.97
N VAL A 138 -26.84 -10.61 -48.89
CA VAL A 138 -25.42 -10.98 -48.93
C VAL A 138 -24.89 -11.31 -47.54
N LEU A 139 -25.43 -10.71 -46.48
CA LEU A 139 -24.98 -10.90 -45.10
C LEU A 139 -25.74 -12.00 -44.32
N LEU A 140 -26.97 -12.34 -44.70
CA LEU A 140 -27.76 -13.40 -44.06
C LEU A 140 -28.32 -14.37 -45.12
N PRO A 141 -27.59 -15.45 -45.47
CA PRO A 141 -28.12 -16.53 -46.29
C PRO A 141 -28.98 -17.46 -45.44
N TYR A 142 -30.05 -16.95 -44.83
CA TYR A 142 -31.00 -17.77 -44.09
C TYR A 142 -32.38 -17.65 -44.71
N THR A 143 -32.65 -18.62 -45.56
CA THR A 143 -33.83 -18.77 -46.45
C THR A 143 -35.07 -19.35 -45.76
N HIS A 144 -35.24 -19.23 -44.44
CA HIS A 144 -36.22 -20.08 -43.73
C HIS A 144 -37.11 -19.43 -42.66
N LEU A 145 -37.48 -18.15 -42.81
CA LEU A 145 -38.71 -17.66 -42.19
C LEU A 145 -39.50 -16.84 -43.22
N GLY A 146 -40.26 -17.56 -44.04
CA GLY A 146 -41.47 -17.07 -44.69
C GLY A 146 -42.69 -17.45 -43.86
#